data_AF-A0A531B7B3-F1
#
_entry.id   AF-A0A531B7B3-F1
#
_cell.length_a   1.000
_cell.length_b   1.000
_cell.length_c   1.000
_cell.angle_alpha   90.00
_cell.angle_beta   90.00
_cell.angle_gamma   90.00
#
_symmetry.space_group_name_H-M   'P 1'
#
loop_
_entity.id
_entity.type
_entity.pdbx_description
1 polymer ?
#
loop_
_entity_poly.entity_id
_entity_poly.type
_entity_poly.pdbx_seq_one_letter_code
_entity_poly.pdbx_strand_id
1 'polypeptide(L)'
;MCKGDDISCPHFELHYNKLKQDLNAERRGFLKGGLFAASGLATLGAGGISLVTPALAQATSSKLPAQRAYHYLPANAETVHWGYFSKSLKPRIEVNSGDIVTIESLTHHAGDDLERMVDGDEGAESVYLWTKEKKGVDRRGAGPTDPAKYKKGSGEGQGVHIMTGPVYVRDAEPGDILEVRILDCGPRPSGNPKFSGKSYGSNAAANWGFHYNDLLGGTKREVVTIYEVDVAGGKSWAEAVYNFQWVPQTDPFGVRHDTIDYPGVPVDHSLTKRNYDVLKGVRLPIRPHFGTIGLAPKEADVVDTIPPSYTGGNIDNWRIGKGATMYYPVSVDGALLSVGDPHASQGDSELCGTAIECSLTGTFQLILHKKADLAGTPLEELNYP
;
A
#
# COMPACT_ATOMS: atom_id res chain seq x y z
N MET A 1 0.32 -28.51 0.11
CA MET A 1 -0.12 -29.02 1.42
C MET A 1 -1.47 -28.38 1.73
N CYS A 2 -2.45 -29.13 2.25
CA CYS A 2 -3.79 -28.60 2.55
C CYS A 2 -3.70 -27.47 3.61
N LYS A 3 -4.47 -26.39 3.39
CA LYS A 3 -4.39 -25.10 4.11
C LYS A 3 -5.20 -25.05 5.44
N GLY A 4 -5.72 -26.18 5.91
CA GLY A 4 -6.43 -26.28 7.20
C GLY A 4 -7.89 -25.82 7.20
N ASP A 5 -8.41 -25.40 6.05
CA ASP A 5 -9.81 -25.05 5.78
C ASP A 5 -10.52 -26.06 4.86
N ASP A 6 -9.77 -26.96 4.24
CA ASP A 6 -10.28 -28.06 3.42
C ASP A 6 -10.64 -29.30 4.27
N ILE A 7 -11.94 -29.46 4.51
CA ILE A 7 -12.55 -30.57 5.27
C ILE A 7 -12.35 -31.94 4.63
N SER A 8 -11.94 -32.00 3.36
CA SER A 8 -11.66 -33.27 2.66
C SER A 8 -10.24 -33.78 2.90
N CYS A 9 -9.41 -33.01 3.62
CA CYS A 9 -8.05 -33.42 3.92
C CYS A 9 -7.98 -34.55 4.96
N PRO A 10 -7.20 -35.62 4.72
CA PRO A 10 -7.00 -36.73 5.68
C PRO A 10 -6.42 -36.30 7.03
N HIS A 11 -5.76 -35.13 7.08
CA HIS A 11 -5.15 -34.55 8.28
C HIS A 11 -5.84 -33.23 8.69
N PHE A 12 -7.11 -33.03 8.29
CA PHE A 12 -7.87 -31.80 8.52
C PHE A 12 -7.78 -31.32 9.97
N GLU A 13 -8.04 -32.20 10.95
CA GLU A 13 -7.97 -31.82 12.38
C GLU A 13 -6.60 -31.26 12.79
N LEU A 14 -5.51 -31.81 12.27
CA LEU A 14 -4.16 -31.39 12.63
C LEU A 14 -3.82 -30.03 11.99
N HIS A 15 -4.20 -29.83 10.73
CA HIS A 15 -4.01 -28.56 10.02
C HIS A 15 -4.95 -27.46 10.52
N TYR A 16 -6.19 -27.78 10.83
CA TYR A 16 -7.18 -26.87 11.39
C TYR A 16 -6.79 -26.41 12.79
N ASN A 17 -6.25 -27.32 13.62
CA ASN A 17 -5.72 -26.95 14.93
C ASN A 17 -4.46 -26.07 14.81
N LYS A 18 -3.60 -26.31 13.81
CA LYS A 18 -2.45 -25.43 13.53
C LYS A 18 -2.90 -24.04 13.06
N LEU A 19 -3.82 -23.96 12.11
CA LEU A 19 -4.44 -22.71 11.66
C LEU A 19 -5.06 -21.93 12.84
N LYS A 20 -5.79 -22.62 13.72
CA LYS A 20 -6.31 -22.01 14.95
C LYS A 20 -5.22 -21.53 15.90
N GLN A 21 -4.10 -22.25 16.02
CA GLN A 21 -2.97 -21.83 16.86
C GLN A 21 -2.27 -20.60 16.30
N ASP A 22 -2.09 -20.52 14.99
CA ASP A 22 -1.49 -19.39 14.28
C ASP A 22 -2.39 -18.14 14.40
N LEU A 23 -3.70 -18.29 14.13
CA LEU A 23 -4.69 -17.23 14.37
C LEU A 23 -4.77 -16.80 15.85
N ASN A 24 -4.55 -17.73 16.78
CA ASN A 24 -4.50 -17.43 18.21
C ASN A 24 -3.17 -16.79 18.65
N ALA A 25 -2.07 -16.96 17.90
CA ALA A 25 -0.82 -16.27 18.14
C ALA A 25 -0.93 -14.81 17.68
N GLU A 26 -1.54 -14.57 16.51
CA GLU A 26 -1.89 -13.23 16.03
C GLU A 26 -2.90 -12.53 16.96
N ARG A 27 -3.95 -13.24 17.41
CA ARG A 27 -4.87 -12.73 18.44
C ARG A 27 -4.20 -12.46 19.78
N ARG A 28 -3.15 -13.21 20.16
CA ARG A 28 -2.39 -12.95 21.40
C ARG A 28 -1.45 -11.76 21.26
N GLY A 29 -0.90 -11.52 20.06
CA GLY A 29 -0.26 -10.25 19.71
C GLY A 29 -1.25 -9.08 19.81
N PHE A 30 -2.44 -9.26 19.25
CA PHE A 30 -3.55 -8.30 19.32
C PHE A 30 -4.04 -8.04 20.75
N LEU A 31 -4.13 -9.06 21.63
CA LEU A 31 -4.53 -8.85 23.02
C LEU A 31 -3.43 -8.21 23.87
N LYS A 32 -2.15 -8.46 23.58
CA LYS A 32 -1.03 -7.77 24.24
C LYS A 32 -0.88 -6.31 23.80
N GLY A 33 -1.16 -5.99 22.53
CA GLY A 33 -1.23 -4.61 22.04
C GLY A 33 -2.55 -3.90 22.37
N GLY A 34 -3.65 -4.65 22.37
CA GLY A 34 -5.02 -4.19 22.58
C GLY A 34 -5.41 -4.00 24.04
N LEU A 35 -4.80 -4.70 24.99
CA LEU A 35 -5.01 -4.39 26.43
C LEU A 35 -4.47 -3.00 26.79
N PHE A 36 -3.46 -2.48 26.10
CA PHE A 36 -3.03 -1.08 26.26
C PHE A 36 -3.96 -0.08 25.55
N ALA A 37 -4.66 -0.50 24.49
CA ALA A 37 -5.63 0.35 23.80
C ALA A 37 -7.00 0.40 24.50
N ALA A 38 -7.42 -0.68 25.18
CA ALA A 38 -8.72 -0.76 25.84
C ALA A 38 -8.76 -0.10 27.24
N SER A 39 -7.62 0.02 27.93
CA SER A 39 -7.52 0.77 29.19
C SER A 39 -7.05 2.23 29.04
N GLY A 40 -6.78 2.69 27.81
CA GLY A 40 -6.30 4.04 27.51
C GLY A 40 -7.40 5.11 27.34
N LEU A 41 -8.68 4.74 27.45
CA LEU A 41 -9.82 5.64 27.21
C LEU A 41 -10.06 6.71 28.29
N ALA A 42 -9.17 6.86 29.29
CA ALA A 42 -9.37 7.79 30.41
C ALA A 42 -8.23 8.79 30.70
N THR A 43 -7.10 8.79 29.98
CA THR A 43 -6.08 9.86 30.16
C THR A 43 -5.33 10.15 28.86
N LEU A 44 -5.94 10.97 27.98
CA LEU A 44 -5.19 11.75 27.00
C LEU A 44 -4.50 12.91 27.75
N GLY A 45 -3.31 12.61 28.28
CA GLY A 45 -2.39 13.63 28.77
C GLY A 45 -1.64 14.27 27.61
N ALA A 46 -1.99 15.54 27.34
CA ALA A 46 -1.21 16.58 26.67
C ALA A 46 -0.71 16.33 25.22
N GLY A 47 -1.36 16.99 24.25
CA GLY A 47 -0.64 17.58 23.10
C GLY A 47 -1.29 17.48 21.72
N GLY A 48 -2.20 16.53 21.49
CA GLY A 48 -2.89 16.39 20.20
C GLY A 48 -4.20 17.16 20.17
N ILE A 49 -4.35 18.12 19.25
CA ILE A 49 -5.68 18.69 18.93
C ILE A 49 -6.47 17.58 18.23
N SER A 50 -7.42 16.96 18.94
CA SER A 50 -8.38 16.05 18.29
C SER A 50 -9.26 16.88 17.36
N LEU A 51 -9.21 16.61 16.05
CA LEU A 51 -10.09 17.25 15.07
C LEU A 51 -11.56 16.86 15.27
N VAL A 52 -11.82 15.77 15.99
CA VAL A 52 -13.16 15.34 16.38
C VAL A 52 -13.52 16.00 17.71
N THR A 53 -14.56 16.83 17.71
CA THR A 53 -15.13 17.41 18.93
C THR A 53 -15.96 16.37 19.69
N PRO A 54 -16.21 16.55 21.01
CA PRO A 54 -17.07 15.63 21.75
C PRO A 54 -18.47 15.47 21.16
N ALA A 55 -19.04 16.56 20.62
CA ALA A 55 -20.35 16.55 19.98
C ALA A 55 -20.33 15.70 18.68
N LEU A 56 -19.30 15.87 17.85
CA LEU A 56 -19.13 15.07 16.65
C LEU A 56 -18.89 13.58 17.00
N ALA A 57 -18.03 13.31 17.98
CA ALA A 57 -17.80 11.96 18.47
C ALA A 57 -19.10 11.31 18.97
N GLN A 58 -19.93 12.06 19.70
CA GLN A 58 -21.21 11.57 20.23
C GLN A 58 -22.21 11.29 19.09
N ALA A 59 -22.37 12.22 18.15
CA ALA A 59 -23.23 12.05 16.97
C ALA A 59 -22.82 10.81 16.17
N THR A 60 -21.54 10.67 15.86
CA THR A 60 -21.00 9.51 15.14
C THR A 60 -21.18 8.22 15.94
N SER A 61 -20.85 8.22 17.24
CA SER A 61 -20.98 7.03 18.09
C SER A 61 -22.41 6.51 18.20
N SER A 62 -23.40 7.40 18.22
CA SER A 62 -24.83 7.05 18.29
C SER A 62 -25.34 6.31 17.05
N LYS A 63 -24.61 6.44 15.92
CA LYS A 63 -24.92 5.81 14.63
C LYS A 63 -24.07 4.57 14.35
N LEU A 64 -23.05 4.29 15.17
CA LEU A 64 -22.21 3.11 14.99
C LEU A 64 -22.98 1.83 15.38
N PRO A 65 -22.82 0.73 14.62
CA PRO A 65 -23.44 -0.53 14.98
C PRO A 65 -22.90 -1.06 16.30
N ALA A 66 -23.77 -1.72 17.08
CA ALA A 66 -23.42 -2.30 18.39
C ALA A 66 -22.33 -3.38 18.29
N GLN A 67 -22.22 -4.04 17.14
CA GLN A 67 -21.16 -4.98 16.80
C GLN A 67 -20.50 -4.55 15.49
N ARG A 68 -19.18 -4.37 15.51
CA ARG A 68 -18.37 -4.01 14.34
C ARG A 68 -17.99 -5.27 13.58
N ALA A 69 -18.09 -5.24 12.25
CA ALA A 69 -17.58 -6.31 11.41
C ALA A 69 -16.07 -6.13 11.17
N TYR A 70 -15.41 -7.27 10.93
CA TYR A 70 -14.02 -7.32 10.53
C TYR A 70 -13.95 -7.91 9.12
N HIS A 71 -13.28 -7.20 8.22
CA HIS A 71 -13.09 -7.57 6.82
C HIS A 71 -11.62 -7.79 6.52
N TYR A 72 -11.33 -8.62 5.53
CA TYR A 72 -9.99 -8.88 5.04
C TYR A 72 -9.97 -8.73 3.53
N LEU A 73 -9.08 -7.89 3.00
CA LEU A 73 -8.91 -7.64 1.58
C LEU A 73 -7.46 -8.00 1.18
N PRO A 74 -7.25 -9.19 0.59
CA PRO A 74 -5.92 -9.59 0.13
C PRO A 74 -5.46 -8.76 -1.07
N ALA A 75 -4.15 -8.73 -1.33
CA ALA A 75 -3.57 -8.14 -2.53
C ALA A 75 -3.29 -9.24 -3.56
N ASN A 76 -4.10 -9.28 -4.61
CA ASN A 76 -3.94 -10.18 -5.74
C ASN A 76 -4.50 -9.52 -7.01
N ALA A 77 -4.33 -10.14 -8.17
CA ALA A 77 -4.75 -9.57 -9.45
C ALA A 77 -6.25 -9.22 -9.54
N GLU A 78 -7.11 -9.85 -8.72
CA GLU A 78 -8.56 -9.59 -8.69
C GLU A 78 -8.96 -8.48 -7.73
N THR A 79 -8.11 -8.11 -6.79
CA THR A 79 -8.42 -7.12 -5.74
C THR A 79 -7.66 -5.82 -5.90
N VAL A 80 -6.69 -5.77 -6.81
CA VAL A 80 -5.92 -4.57 -7.11
C VAL A 80 -6.32 -3.93 -8.45
N HIS A 81 -5.96 -2.68 -8.58
CA HIS A 81 -5.88 -1.92 -9.82
C HIS A 81 -4.53 -1.19 -9.81
N TRP A 82 -3.94 -0.93 -10.97
CA TRP A 82 -2.55 -0.48 -11.03
C TRP A 82 -2.45 0.86 -11.77
N GLY A 83 -2.03 1.90 -11.06
CA GLY A 83 -1.66 3.19 -11.61
C GLY A 83 -2.83 4.13 -11.90
N TYR A 84 -4.03 3.84 -11.39
CA TYR A 84 -5.13 4.79 -11.50
C TYR A 84 -6.11 4.67 -10.33
N PHE A 85 -6.77 5.77 -9.99
CA PHE A 85 -8.06 5.76 -9.29
C PHE A 85 -9.19 5.81 -10.34
N SER A 86 -10.34 5.21 -10.03
CA SER A 86 -11.53 5.36 -10.86
C SER A 86 -12.83 5.23 -10.09
N LYS A 87 -13.75 6.15 -10.35
CA LYS A 87 -15.09 6.15 -9.76
C LYS A 87 -16.04 5.10 -10.35
N SER A 88 -15.65 4.46 -11.45
CA SER A 88 -16.43 3.40 -12.10
C SER A 88 -15.95 1.99 -11.75
N LEU A 89 -14.91 1.86 -10.93
CA LEU A 89 -14.44 0.54 -10.50
C LEU A 89 -15.46 -0.13 -9.60
N LYS A 90 -15.71 -1.41 -9.88
CA LYS A 90 -16.53 -2.24 -9.00
C LYS A 90 -15.82 -2.37 -7.64
N PRO A 91 -16.50 -2.07 -6.52
CA PRO A 91 -15.95 -2.31 -5.20
C PRO A 91 -15.57 -3.78 -4.99
N ARG A 92 -14.48 -4.01 -4.26
CA ARG A 92 -14.04 -5.36 -3.90
C ARG A 92 -14.71 -5.86 -2.64
N ILE A 93 -15.00 -4.95 -1.71
CA ILE A 93 -15.79 -5.19 -0.51
C ILE A 93 -16.63 -3.95 -0.20
N GLU A 94 -17.68 -4.16 0.59
CA GLU A 94 -18.56 -3.11 1.10
C GLU A 94 -18.58 -3.19 2.63
N VAL A 95 -18.43 -2.05 3.30
CA VAL A 95 -18.33 -1.96 4.76
C VAL A 95 -19.29 -0.92 5.32
N ASN A 96 -19.66 -1.05 6.59
CA ASN A 96 -20.39 -0.02 7.31
C ASN A 96 -19.42 0.95 8.02
N SER A 97 -19.89 2.16 8.31
CA SER A 97 -19.18 3.06 9.21
C SER A 97 -18.91 2.37 10.57
N GLY A 98 -17.66 2.44 11.03
CA GLY A 98 -17.16 1.81 12.24
C GLY A 98 -16.49 0.45 12.05
N ASP A 99 -16.70 -0.21 10.91
CA ASP A 99 -16.08 -1.51 10.60
C ASP A 99 -14.56 -1.41 10.50
N ILE A 100 -13.91 -2.55 10.70
CA ILE A 100 -12.46 -2.70 10.59
C ILE A 100 -12.15 -3.52 9.34
N VAL A 101 -11.16 -3.07 8.56
CA VAL A 101 -10.67 -3.78 7.38
C VAL A 101 -9.16 -3.96 7.48
N THR A 102 -8.69 -5.19 7.31
CA THR A 102 -7.28 -5.46 7.03
C THR A 102 -7.08 -5.46 5.52
N ILE A 103 -6.16 -4.64 5.02
CA ILE A 103 -5.86 -4.50 3.59
C ILE A 103 -4.38 -4.84 3.39
N GLU A 104 -4.10 -5.86 2.59
CA GLU A 104 -2.74 -6.12 2.09
C GLU A 104 -2.44 -5.14 0.95
N SER A 105 -1.19 -4.68 0.84
CA SER A 105 -0.72 -3.89 -0.29
C SER A 105 0.62 -4.40 -0.79
N LEU A 106 0.86 -4.23 -2.09
CA LEU A 106 2.10 -4.61 -2.75
C LEU A 106 2.80 -3.35 -3.22
N THR A 107 4.12 -3.29 -3.02
CA THR A 107 4.92 -2.26 -3.70
C THR A 107 4.93 -2.55 -5.20
N HIS A 108 4.87 -1.50 -6.01
CA HIS A 108 4.97 -1.57 -7.46
C HIS A 108 6.41 -1.82 -7.95
N HIS A 109 7.40 -1.76 -7.06
CA HIS A 109 8.81 -2.06 -7.31
C HIS A 109 9.22 -3.53 -7.08
N ALA A 110 8.30 -4.46 -6.78
CA ALA A 110 8.67 -5.85 -6.54
C ALA A 110 9.31 -6.55 -7.76
N GLY A 111 9.11 -6.00 -8.97
CA GLY A 111 9.77 -6.42 -10.21
C GLY A 111 11.29 -6.20 -10.23
N ASP A 112 11.81 -5.38 -9.33
CA ASP A 112 13.24 -5.06 -9.22
C ASP A 112 14.08 -6.22 -8.65
N ASP A 113 13.44 -7.13 -7.91
CA ASP A 113 13.99 -8.43 -7.51
C ASP A 113 12.86 -9.41 -7.16
N LEU A 114 12.37 -10.11 -8.19
CA LEU A 114 11.30 -11.09 -8.06
C LEU A 114 11.62 -12.20 -7.04
N GLU A 115 12.90 -12.61 -6.93
CA GLU A 115 13.31 -13.68 -6.01
C GLU A 115 12.99 -13.32 -4.55
N ARG A 116 13.13 -12.04 -4.20
CA ARG A 116 12.95 -11.54 -2.83
C ARG A 116 11.54 -11.08 -2.55
N MET A 117 10.88 -10.45 -3.52
CA MET A 117 9.64 -9.71 -3.29
C MET A 117 8.40 -10.35 -3.94
N VAL A 118 8.55 -11.39 -4.77
CA VAL A 118 7.43 -12.03 -5.48
C VAL A 118 7.42 -13.55 -5.29
N ASP A 119 8.55 -14.23 -5.53
CA ASP A 119 8.61 -15.70 -5.54
C ASP A 119 8.10 -16.32 -4.22
N GLY A 120 7.16 -17.26 -4.32
CA GLY A 120 6.55 -17.95 -3.18
C GLY A 120 5.43 -17.19 -2.48
N ASP A 121 5.09 -15.98 -2.94
CA ASP A 121 3.92 -15.21 -2.49
C ASP A 121 2.82 -15.25 -3.55
N GLU A 122 1.80 -16.09 -3.33
CA GLU A 122 0.69 -16.29 -4.29
C GLU A 122 0.01 -14.97 -4.71
N GLY A 123 -0.10 -13.99 -3.79
CA GLY A 123 -0.71 -12.70 -4.06
C GLY A 123 0.16 -11.87 -4.98
N ALA A 124 1.43 -11.72 -4.64
CA ALA A 124 2.41 -11.00 -5.46
C ALA A 124 2.60 -11.67 -6.83
N GLU A 125 2.74 -13.00 -6.86
CA GLU A 125 2.85 -13.79 -8.10
C GLU A 125 1.66 -13.56 -9.03
N SER A 126 0.44 -13.47 -8.48
CA SER A 126 -0.74 -13.19 -9.30
C SER A 126 -0.70 -11.81 -9.96
N VAL A 127 -0.22 -10.79 -9.24
CA VAL A 127 -0.16 -9.39 -9.74
C VAL A 127 1.01 -9.19 -10.71
N TYR A 128 2.17 -9.77 -10.37
CA TYR A 128 3.41 -9.68 -11.15
C TYR A 128 3.52 -10.71 -12.27
N LEU A 129 2.59 -11.66 -12.37
CA LEU A 129 2.52 -12.61 -13.46
C LEU A 129 2.66 -11.85 -14.79
N TRP A 130 3.74 -12.12 -15.51
CA TRP A 130 3.97 -11.55 -16.83
C TRP A 130 4.78 -12.55 -17.64
N THR A 131 4.12 -13.08 -18.67
CA THR A 131 4.66 -14.05 -19.63
C THR A 131 4.49 -13.48 -21.04
N LYS A 132 4.94 -14.18 -22.06
CA LYS A 132 4.75 -13.77 -23.45
C LYS A 132 3.27 -13.75 -23.85
N GLU A 133 2.44 -14.54 -23.17
CA GLU A 133 1.03 -14.76 -23.52
C GLU A 133 0.05 -14.01 -22.63
N LYS A 134 0.42 -13.74 -21.37
CA LYS A 134 -0.49 -13.13 -20.40
C LYS A 134 0.23 -12.29 -19.35
N LYS A 135 -0.53 -11.35 -18.80
CA LYS A 135 -0.14 -10.49 -17.70
C LYS A 135 -1.27 -10.48 -16.66
N GLY A 136 -0.94 -10.65 -15.38
CA GLY A 136 -1.92 -10.76 -14.29
C GLY A 136 -2.75 -9.49 -14.14
N VAL A 137 -2.07 -8.34 -14.11
CA VAL A 137 -2.70 -7.02 -14.19
C VAL A 137 -2.16 -6.29 -15.40
N ASP A 138 -2.94 -6.31 -16.49
CA ASP A 138 -2.51 -5.79 -17.78
C ASP A 138 -2.36 -4.26 -17.80
N ARG A 139 -3.46 -3.54 -17.48
CA ARG A 139 -3.46 -2.09 -17.39
C ARG A 139 -2.62 -1.63 -16.20
N ARG A 140 -1.59 -0.84 -16.47
CA ARG A 140 -0.77 -0.13 -15.47
C ARG A 140 -0.66 1.35 -15.85
N GLY A 141 -1.50 2.17 -15.22
CA GLY A 141 -1.62 3.60 -15.48
C GLY A 141 -2.98 4.03 -16.03
N ALA A 142 -3.23 5.33 -15.91
CA ALA A 142 -4.41 6.05 -16.37
C ALA A 142 -4.42 6.31 -17.89
N GLY A 143 -3.32 6.04 -18.59
CA GLY A 143 -3.19 6.27 -20.03
C GLY A 143 -4.02 5.32 -20.91
N PRO A 144 -3.80 5.37 -22.24
CA PRO A 144 -4.53 4.54 -23.20
C PRO A 144 -4.35 3.04 -22.96
N THR A 145 -5.44 2.28 -23.13
CA THR A 145 -5.45 0.80 -23.05
C THR A 145 -5.59 0.12 -24.41
N ASP A 146 -5.77 0.91 -25.47
CA ASP A 146 -5.84 0.44 -26.85
C ASP A 146 -4.42 0.12 -27.36
N PRO A 147 -4.13 -1.13 -27.79
CA PRO A 147 -2.82 -1.52 -28.32
C PRO A 147 -2.34 -0.70 -29.53
N ALA A 148 -3.24 -0.02 -30.24
CA ALA A 148 -2.87 0.87 -31.33
C ALA A 148 -2.35 2.25 -30.85
N LYS A 149 -2.50 2.57 -29.55
CA LYS A 149 -2.22 3.90 -28.99
C LYS A 149 -1.08 3.94 -27.98
N TYR A 150 -0.87 2.86 -27.23
CA TYR A 150 0.22 2.79 -26.25
C TYR A 150 1.50 2.25 -26.89
N LYS A 151 2.66 2.62 -26.36
CA LYS A 151 3.98 2.15 -26.80
C LYS A 151 4.68 1.29 -25.76
N LYS A 152 4.45 1.59 -24.48
CA LYS A 152 5.11 0.92 -23.34
C LYS A 152 4.30 -0.26 -22.82
N GLY A 153 2.98 -0.19 -22.95
CA GLY A 153 2.04 -1.17 -22.45
C GLY A 153 0.71 -0.52 -22.09
N SER A 154 -0.33 -1.33 -21.86
CA SER A 154 -1.66 -0.83 -21.46
C SER A 154 -1.57 0.10 -20.24
N GLY A 155 -2.13 1.30 -20.34
CA GLY A 155 -2.05 2.37 -19.34
C GLY A 155 -0.84 3.32 -19.48
N GLU A 156 0.13 2.98 -20.34
CA GLU A 156 1.32 3.77 -20.71
C GLU A 156 2.21 4.19 -19.51
N GLY A 157 2.04 3.58 -18.33
CA GLY A 157 2.77 3.92 -17.11
C GLY A 157 2.40 5.30 -16.55
N GLN A 158 1.25 5.87 -16.94
CA GLN A 158 0.75 7.15 -16.41
C GLN A 158 0.08 6.91 -15.05
N GLY A 159 0.91 6.75 -14.03
CA GLY A 159 0.51 6.25 -12.72
C GLY A 159 1.05 4.86 -12.50
N VAL A 160 1.67 4.65 -11.34
CA VAL A 160 2.58 3.51 -11.12
C VAL A 160 2.24 2.67 -9.90
N HIS A 161 1.37 3.13 -9.00
CA HIS A 161 1.13 2.47 -7.71
C HIS A 161 0.13 1.32 -7.86
N ILE A 162 0.39 0.19 -7.18
CA ILE A 162 -0.60 -0.89 -7.03
C ILE A 162 -1.56 -0.48 -5.91
N MET A 163 -2.84 -0.40 -6.24
CA MET A 163 -3.89 0.05 -5.35
C MET A 163 -4.82 -1.12 -5.01
N THR A 164 -4.86 -1.55 -3.75
CA THR A 164 -5.81 -2.57 -3.28
C THR A 164 -7.15 -1.89 -2.97
N GLY A 165 -8.24 -2.39 -3.58
CA GLY A 165 -9.57 -1.79 -3.50
C GLY A 165 -10.30 -1.73 -4.86
N PRO A 166 -11.35 -0.91 -4.99
CA PRO A 166 -11.85 0.00 -3.96
C PRO A 166 -12.68 -0.69 -2.85
N VAL A 167 -12.64 -0.12 -1.64
CA VAL A 167 -13.55 -0.40 -0.52
C VAL A 167 -14.70 0.60 -0.60
N TYR A 168 -15.93 0.10 -0.67
CA TYR A 168 -17.13 0.93 -0.66
C TYR A 168 -17.66 1.07 0.76
N VAL A 169 -17.86 2.31 1.21
CA VAL A 169 -18.40 2.64 2.53
C VAL A 169 -19.88 2.96 2.38
N ARG A 170 -20.75 2.15 3.01
CA ARG A 170 -22.20 2.34 2.92
C ARG A 170 -22.61 3.74 3.41
N ASP A 171 -23.59 4.31 2.71
CA ASP A 171 -24.18 5.62 2.99
C ASP A 171 -23.23 6.82 2.84
N ALA A 172 -22.00 6.62 2.36
CA ALA A 172 -21.09 7.71 2.04
C ALA A 172 -21.56 8.44 0.78
N GLU A 173 -21.72 9.76 0.88
CA GLU A 173 -22.21 10.62 -0.19
C GLU A 173 -21.29 11.83 -0.39
N PRO A 174 -21.29 12.46 -1.58
CA PRO A 174 -20.49 13.66 -1.82
C PRO A 174 -20.72 14.77 -0.78
N GLY A 175 -19.63 15.22 -0.17
CA GLY A 175 -19.63 16.24 0.90
C GLY A 175 -19.57 15.69 2.32
N ASP A 176 -19.64 14.38 2.51
CA ASP A 176 -19.26 13.72 3.76
C ASP A 176 -17.73 13.69 3.92
N ILE A 177 -17.25 13.36 5.12
CA ILE A 177 -15.83 13.08 5.39
C ILE A 177 -15.66 11.62 5.81
N LEU A 178 -14.71 10.91 5.19
CA LEU A 178 -14.29 9.59 5.63
C LEU A 178 -13.06 9.71 6.54
N GLU A 179 -13.23 9.37 7.81
CA GLU A 179 -12.14 9.16 8.76
C GLU A 179 -11.57 7.75 8.58
N VAL A 180 -10.26 7.67 8.37
CA VAL A 180 -9.49 6.43 8.18
C VAL A 180 -8.43 6.35 9.26
N ARG A 181 -8.67 5.51 10.27
CA ARG A 181 -7.69 5.27 11.35
C ARG A 181 -6.79 4.12 10.97
N ILE A 182 -5.48 4.33 10.99
CA ILE A 182 -4.48 3.29 10.74
C ILE A 182 -4.14 2.66 12.08
N LEU A 183 -4.82 1.55 12.41
CA LEU A 183 -4.70 0.90 13.72
C LEU A 183 -3.38 0.13 13.87
N ASP A 184 -2.95 -0.52 12.79
CA ASP A 184 -1.69 -1.24 12.72
C ASP A 184 -1.18 -1.29 11.29
N CYS A 185 0.13 -1.41 11.10
CA CYS A 185 0.73 -1.77 9.82
C CYS A 185 2.11 -2.41 10.02
N GLY A 186 2.49 -3.30 9.11
CA GLY A 186 3.78 -3.96 9.15
C GLY A 186 4.21 -4.55 7.81
N PRO A 187 5.52 -4.83 7.63
CA PRO A 187 6.05 -5.40 6.39
C PRO A 187 5.46 -6.76 6.06
N ARG A 188 5.10 -6.95 4.80
CA ARG A 188 4.68 -8.24 4.26
C ARG A 188 5.92 -9.14 4.13
N PRO A 189 5.96 -10.33 4.76
CA PRO A 189 7.10 -11.22 4.66
C PRO A 189 7.36 -11.68 3.22
N SER A 190 8.62 -11.92 2.88
CA SER A 190 8.99 -12.62 1.65
C SER A 190 8.37 -14.02 1.63
N GLY A 191 7.72 -14.37 0.52
CA GLY A 191 7.19 -15.72 0.29
C GLY A 191 8.28 -16.77 0.04
N ASN A 192 9.50 -16.33 -0.28
CA ASN A 192 10.60 -17.22 -0.62
C ASN A 192 11.20 -17.86 0.64
N PRO A 193 11.22 -19.20 0.76
CA PRO A 193 11.75 -19.88 1.94
C PRO A 193 13.23 -19.56 2.26
N LYS A 194 14.01 -19.12 1.26
CA LYS A 194 15.41 -18.70 1.46
C LYS A 194 15.53 -17.46 2.37
N PHE A 195 14.49 -16.65 2.45
CA PHE A 195 14.47 -15.39 3.18
C PHE A 195 13.41 -15.35 4.28
N SER A 196 13.12 -16.51 4.88
CA SER A 196 12.11 -16.62 5.93
C SER A 196 12.35 -15.63 7.08
N GLY A 197 11.29 -14.92 7.49
CA GLY A 197 11.34 -13.91 8.55
C GLY A 197 11.81 -12.52 8.10
N LYS A 198 12.12 -12.34 6.81
CA LYS A 198 12.53 -11.06 6.21
C LYS A 198 11.48 -10.54 5.25
N SER A 199 11.51 -9.23 5.07
CA SER A 199 10.85 -8.53 3.97
C SER A 199 11.92 -7.71 3.24
N TYR A 200 11.62 -7.34 2.00
CA TYR A 200 12.53 -6.54 1.19
C TYR A 200 11.78 -5.37 0.59
N GLY A 201 12.52 -4.30 0.37
CA GLY A 201 12.05 -3.16 -0.38
C GLY A 201 13.08 -2.68 -1.39
N SER A 202 12.61 -1.94 -2.37
CA SER A 202 13.43 -1.27 -3.37
C SER A 202 13.49 0.22 -3.09
N ASN A 203 14.58 0.87 -3.49
CA ASN A 203 14.63 2.31 -3.59
C ASN A 203 15.26 2.62 -4.95
N ALA A 204 14.47 3.17 -5.85
CA ALA A 204 14.91 3.57 -7.17
C ALA A 204 15.22 5.07 -7.17
N ALA A 205 16.50 5.40 -7.26
CA ALA A 205 16.94 6.72 -7.65
C ALA A 205 16.65 6.89 -9.15
N ALA A 206 15.47 7.46 -9.44
CA ALA A 206 14.82 7.31 -10.74
C ALA A 206 14.85 8.59 -11.60
N ASN A 207 14.46 8.47 -12.87
CA ASN A 207 14.49 9.57 -13.85
C ASN A 207 13.55 10.75 -13.52
N TRP A 208 12.53 10.52 -12.69
CA TRP A 208 11.62 11.56 -12.18
C TRP A 208 12.08 12.17 -10.85
N GLY A 209 13.10 11.59 -10.21
CA GLY A 209 13.63 12.08 -8.94
C GLY A 209 14.21 13.49 -9.09
N PHE A 210 14.02 14.33 -8.06
CA PHE A 210 14.50 15.71 -8.06
C PHE A 210 16.00 15.82 -8.37
N HIS A 211 16.79 14.87 -7.87
CA HIS A 211 18.23 14.77 -8.08
C HIS A 211 18.69 14.45 -9.52
N TYR A 212 17.81 13.99 -10.42
CA TYR A 212 18.22 13.30 -11.66
C TYR A 212 19.06 14.17 -12.61
N ASN A 213 18.84 15.48 -12.62
CA ASN A 213 19.61 16.43 -13.43
C ASN A 213 20.85 17.00 -12.70
N ASP A 214 21.05 16.67 -11.42
CA ASP A 214 22.09 17.24 -10.55
C ASP A 214 23.23 16.25 -10.22
N LEU A 215 23.27 15.11 -10.92
CA LEU A 215 24.34 14.13 -10.77
C LEU A 215 25.70 14.73 -11.20
N LEU A 216 26.67 14.73 -10.28
CA LEU A 216 28.03 15.17 -10.56
C LEU A 216 28.63 14.39 -11.75
N GLY A 217 29.29 15.09 -12.66
CA GLY A 217 29.82 14.53 -13.90
C GLY A 217 28.82 14.43 -15.06
N GLY A 218 27.56 14.84 -14.86
CA GLY A 218 26.55 15.01 -15.92
C GLY A 218 26.02 13.71 -16.53
N THR A 219 26.50 12.55 -16.10
CA THR A 219 26.04 11.24 -16.59
C THR A 219 24.74 10.85 -15.91
N LYS A 220 23.64 10.93 -16.66
CA LYS A 220 22.31 10.46 -16.23
C LYS A 220 22.32 8.95 -16.06
N ARG A 221 21.76 8.49 -14.94
CA ARG A 221 21.58 7.07 -14.64
C ARG A 221 20.50 6.92 -13.58
N GLU A 222 19.87 5.76 -13.58
CA GLU A 222 18.97 5.33 -12.52
C GLU A 222 19.63 4.21 -11.73
N VAL A 223 19.42 4.19 -10.42
CA VAL A 223 20.06 3.21 -9.53
C VAL A 223 19.02 2.62 -8.60
N VAL A 224 18.88 1.30 -8.64
CA VAL A 224 18.01 0.55 -7.74
C VAL A 224 18.84 0.05 -6.57
N THR A 225 18.39 0.30 -5.34
CA THR A 225 19.00 -0.21 -4.11
C THR A 225 17.99 -1.09 -3.37
N ILE A 226 18.34 -2.35 -3.13
CA ILE A 226 17.50 -3.30 -2.39
C ILE A 226 17.84 -3.22 -0.90
N TYR A 227 16.82 -3.14 -0.06
CA TYR A 227 16.92 -3.10 1.41
C TYR A 227 16.27 -4.34 2.03
N GLU A 228 16.88 -4.86 3.09
CA GLU A 228 16.28 -5.86 3.98
C GLU A 228 15.55 -5.14 5.13
N VAL A 229 14.36 -5.63 5.45
CA VAL A 229 13.54 -5.19 6.58
C VAL A 229 13.21 -6.40 7.45
N ASP A 230 13.33 -6.25 8.76
CA ASP A 230 13.02 -7.31 9.73
C ASP A 230 11.51 -7.36 10.01
N VAL A 231 10.90 -8.53 9.83
CA VAL A 231 9.44 -8.71 10.04
C VAL A 231 9.12 -9.10 11.48
N ALA A 232 10.07 -9.73 12.17
CA ALA A 232 9.90 -10.19 13.55
C ALA A 232 9.89 -9.04 14.59
N GLY A 233 10.14 -7.80 14.16
CA GLY A 233 10.20 -6.62 15.04
C GLY A 233 11.44 -6.60 15.95
N GLY A 234 12.43 -7.47 15.70
CA GLY A 234 13.67 -7.52 16.46
C GLY A 234 14.66 -6.41 16.07
N LYS A 235 14.54 -5.89 14.84
CA LYS A 235 15.25 -4.68 14.38
C LYS A 235 14.25 -3.59 14.01
N SER A 236 14.54 -2.36 14.45
CA SER A 236 13.76 -1.16 14.10
C SER A 236 14.42 -0.35 12.97
N TRP A 237 15.23 -1.01 12.13
CA TRP A 237 15.94 -0.38 11.02
C TRP A 237 16.06 -1.33 9.84
N ALA A 238 16.13 -0.75 8.64
CA ALA A 238 16.46 -1.42 7.39
C ALA A 238 17.98 -1.34 7.11
N GLU A 239 18.47 -2.31 6.34
CA GLU A 239 19.88 -2.43 5.95
C GLU A 239 19.96 -2.63 4.43
N ALA A 240 20.88 -1.93 3.76
CA ALA A 240 21.06 -2.11 2.32
C ALA A 240 21.68 -3.49 2.03
N VAL A 241 21.14 -4.19 1.03
CA VAL A 241 21.61 -5.51 0.60
C VAL A 241 22.59 -5.36 -0.57
N TYR A 242 22.14 -4.67 -1.63
CA TYR A 242 22.96 -4.32 -2.78
C TYR A 242 22.30 -3.19 -3.57
N ASN A 243 23.05 -2.57 -4.48
CA ASN A 243 22.48 -1.76 -5.55
C ASN A 243 22.91 -2.22 -6.94
N PHE A 244 22.21 -1.77 -7.97
CA PHE A 244 22.61 -1.90 -9.36
C PHE A 244 22.14 -0.69 -10.14
N GLN A 245 22.90 -0.31 -11.17
CA GLN A 245 22.44 0.68 -12.13
C GLN A 245 21.40 0.03 -13.05
N TRP A 246 20.28 0.71 -13.30
CA TRP A 246 19.34 0.29 -14.33
C TRP A 246 20.04 0.24 -15.68
N VAL A 247 19.82 -0.85 -16.40
CA VAL A 247 20.21 -1.03 -17.80
C VAL A 247 18.96 -1.37 -18.59
N PRO A 248 18.92 -1.11 -19.91
CA PRO A 248 17.73 -1.36 -20.70
C PRO A 248 17.19 -2.79 -20.49
N GLN A 249 15.93 -2.88 -20.07
CA GLN A 249 15.23 -4.15 -19.86
C GLN A 249 14.30 -4.41 -21.04
N THR A 250 14.04 -5.67 -21.35
CA THR A 250 13.01 -6.05 -22.33
C THR A 250 11.94 -6.85 -21.61
N ASP A 251 10.71 -6.35 -21.64
CA ASP A 251 9.58 -7.01 -20.98
C ASP A 251 9.22 -8.33 -21.70
N PRO A 252 8.38 -9.19 -21.08
CA PRO A 252 7.95 -10.43 -21.71
C PRO A 252 7.18 -10.28 -23.03
N PHE A 253 6.63 -9.10 -23.34
CA PHE A 253 5.98 -8.81 -24.63
C PHE A 253 6.96 -8.27 -25.68
N GLY A 254 8.23 -8.09 -25.34
CA GLY A 254 9.29 -7.65 -26.24
C GLY A 254 9.46 -6.12 -26.30
N VAL A 255 8.80 -5.37 -25.42
CA VAL A 255 8.98 -3.91 -25.33
C VAL A 255 10.26 -3.61 -24.57
N ARG A 256 11.07 -2.71 -25.10
CA ARG A 256 12.35 -2.31 -24.49
C ARG A 256 12.17 -1.02 -23.68
N HIS A 257 12.63 -1.06 -22.43
CA HIS A 257 12.55 0.01 -21.44
C HIS A 257 13.95 0.53 -21.13
N ASP A 258 14.33 1.65 -21.75
CA ASP A 258 15.64 2.28 -21.57
C ASP A 258 15.86 2.84 -20.17
N THR A 259 14.78 3.34 -19.58
CA THR A 259 14.69 3.86 -18.22
C THR A 259 13.58 3.13 -17.47
N ILE A 260 13.44 3.39 -16.18
CA ILE A 260 12.27 2.94 -15.41
C ILE A 260 11.06 3.76 -15.91
N ASP A 261 10.36 3.29 -16.94
CA ASP A 261 9.34 4.09 -17.63
C ASP A 261 7.96 3.42 -17.72
N TYR A 262 7.87 2.19 -17.23
CA TYR A 262 6.66 1.39 -17.08
C TYR A 262 6.77 0.51 -15.83
N PRO A 263 5.76 0.49 -14.94
CA PRO A 263 5.90 -0.13 -13.63
C PRO A 263 5.88 -1.66 -13.71
N GLY A 264 6.62 -2.30 -12.80
CA GLY A 264 6.63 -3.75 -12.61
C GLY A 264 7.19 -4.56 -13.79
N VAL A 265 8.08 -3.97 -14.58
CA VAL A 265 8.90 -4.70 -15.56
C VAL A 265 9.83 -5.64 -14.79
N PRO A 266 9.88 -6.95 -15.09
CA PRO A 266 10.78 -7.87 -14.42
C PRO A 266 12.23 -7.60 -14.83
N VAL A 267 13.10 -7.32 -13.86
CA VAL A 267 14.52 -7.07 -14.12
C VAL A 267 15.26 -8.37 -14.42
N ASP A 268 15.93 -8.44 -15.58
CA ASP A 268 16.90 -9.49 -15.89
C ASP A 268 18.24 -9.18 -15.22
N HIS A 269 18.46 -9.80 -14.06
CA HIS A 269 19.67 -9.61 -13.29
C HIS A 269 20.95 -10.09 -13.99
N SER A 270 20.88 -10.92 -15.03
CA SER A 270 22.05 -11.33 -15.81
C SER A 270 22.68 -10.16 -16.59
N LEU A 271 21.90 -9.10 -16.85
CA LEU A 271 22.34 -7.87 -17.50
C LEU A 271 22.89 -6.84 -16.51
N THR A 272 22.63 -7.03 -15.22
CA THR A 272 22.99 -6.06 -14.17
C THR A 272 24.30 -6.43 -13.48
N LYS A 273 24.99 -5.43 -12.93
CA LYS A 273 26.13 -5.64 -12.02
C LYS A 273 25.73 -5.21 -10.62
N ARG A 274 25.43 -6.19 -9.76
CA ARG A 274 25.09 -5.94 -8.35
C ARG A 274 26.34 -5.58 -7.53
N ASN A 275 26.26 -4.48 -6.79
CA ASN A 275 27.26 -4.09 -5.79
C ASN A 275 26.70 -4.33 -4.38
N TYR A 276 27.28 -5.29 -3.67
CA TYR A 276 26.91 -5.64 -2.29
C TYR A 276 27.67 -4.82 -1.23
N ASP A 277 28.62 -3.98 -1.64
CA ASP A 277 29.35 -3.07 -0.75
C ASP A 277 28.70 -1.69 -0.74
N VAL A 278 27.47 -1.63 -0.26
CA VAL A 278 26.66 -0.40 -0.22
C VAL A 278 26.20 -0.12 1.20
N LEU A 279 26.32 1.14 1.63
CA LEU A 279 25.83 1.64 2.92
C LEU A 279 26.17 0.73 4.13
N LYS A 280 27.33 0.06 4.12
CA LYS A 280 27.72 -0.88 5.17
C LYS A 280 27.72 -0.20 6.55
N GLY A 281 27.07 -0.85 7.51
CA GLY A 281 26.96 -0.36 8.88
C GLY A 281 25.95 0.78 9.10
N VAL A 282 25.32 1.27 8.03
CA VAL A 282 24.23 2.26 8.13
C VAL A 282 22.95 1.54 8.54
N ARG A 283 22.28 2.07 9.57
CA ARG A 283 21.00 1.58 10.07
C ARG A 283 19.92 2.61 9.78
N LEU A 284 19.08 2.36 8.78
CA LEU A 284 18.03 3.30 8.40
C LEU A 284 16.77 3.05 9.24
N PRO A 285 16.31 3.99 10.07
CA PRO A 285 15.12 3.79 10.88
C PRO A 285 13.91 3.42 10.01
N ILE A 286 13.15 2.39 10.39
CA ILE A 286 11.90 2.07 9.70
C ILE A 286 10.80 3.04 10.15
N ARG A 287 9.98 3.45 9.18
CA ARG A 287 8.81 4.31 9.36
C ARG A 287 7.71 3.76 8.45
N PRO A 288 7.10 2.58 8.76
CA PRO A 288 6.14 1.97 7.87
C PRO A 288 4.91 2.87 7.64
N HIS A 289 4.63 3.19 6.39
CA HIS A 289 3.51 4.05 5.99
C HIS A 289 3.01 3.68 4.60
N PHE A 290 1.86 4.22 4.23
CA PHE A 290 1.30 4.09 2.90
C PHE A 290 1.45 5.44 2.19
N GLY A 291 2.23 5.49 1.11
CA GLY A 291 2.41 6.68 0.28
C GLY A 291 1.10 7.11 -0.38
N THR A 292 0.36 6.12 -0.91
CA THR A 292 -0.94 6.33 -1.55
C THR A 292 -2.11 5.77 -0.72
N ILE A 293 -2.89 6.65 -0.09
CA ILE A 293 -4.24 6.36 0.43
C ILE A 293 -5.19 7.45 -0.04
N GLY A 294 -6.28 7.07 -0.71
CA GLY A 294 -7.24 8.05 -1.20
C GLY A 294 -8.58 7.51 -1.64
N LEU A 295 -9.49 8.44 -1.90
CA LEU A 295 -10.84 8.20 -2.42
C LEU A 295 -10.89 8.49 -3.92
N ALA A 296 -11.77 7.78 -4.63
CA ALA A 296 -11.95 8.03 -6.06
C ALA A 296 -12.52 9.46 -6.29
N PRO A 297 -11.83 10.30 -7.07
CA PRO A 297 -12.28 11.67 -7.34
C PRO A 297 -13.46 11.68 -8.34
N LYS A 298 -14.26 12.75 -8.31
CA LYS A 298 -15.43 12.89 -9.20
C LYS A 298 -15.08 13.46 -10.57
N GLU A 299 -13.96 14.17 -10.69
CA GLU A 299 -13.60 15.04 -11.82
C GLU A 299 -13.38 14.27 -13.12
N ALA A 300 -12.79 13.09 -13.04
CA ALA A 300 -12.53 12.22 -14.19
C ALA A 300 -12.78 10.75 -13.82
N ASP A 301 -13.05 9.93 -14.83
CA ASP A 301 -13.30 8.52 -14.60
C ASP A 301 -12.03 7.73 -14.27
N VAL A 302 -10.90 8.07 -14.89
CA VAL A 302 -9.61 7.44 -14.65
C VAL A 302 -8.62 8.54 -14.32
N VAL A 303 -7.99 8.46 -13.14
CA VAL A 303 -7.08 9.48 -12.63
C VAL A 303 -5.75 8.84 -12.26
N ASP A 304 -4.65 9.43 -12.72
CA ASP A 304 -3.28 9.01 -12.43
C ASP A 304 -3.02 8.95 -10.91
N THR A 305 -2.35 7.91 -10.44
CA THR A 305 -2.02 7.76 -9.00
C THR A 305 -0.82 8.59 -8.55
N ILE A 306 0.02 9.11 -9.45
CA ILE A 306 1.25 9.85 -9.09
C ILE A 306 0.95 11.15 -8.34
N PRO A 307 0.04 12.04 -8.81
CA PRO A 307 -0.21 13.29 -8.11
C PRO A 307 -1.15 13.08 -6.91
N PRO A 308 -0.81 13.57 -5.70
CA PRO A 308 -1.81 13.71 -4.64
C PRO A 308 -2.85 14.76 -5.01
N SER A 309 -4.01 14.69 -4.36
CA SER A 309 -5.12 15.60 -4.56
C SER A 309 -5.95 15.79 -3.29
N TYR A 310 -7.07 16.50 -3.42
CA TYR A 310 -8.00 16.80 -2.34
C TYR A 310 -8.64 15.54 -1.75
N THR A 311 -8.76 14.45 -2.53
CA THR A 311 -9.25 13.15 -2.06
C THR A 311 -8.15 12.25 -1.48
N GLY A 312 -6.94 12.77 -1.25
CA GLY A 312 -5.77 11.99 -0.87
C GLY A 312 -4.98 11.56 -2.10
N GLY A 313 -4.69 10.27 -2.19
CA GLY A 313 -3.77 9.74 -3.21
C GLY A 313 -2.34 9.74 -2.69
N ASN A 314 -1.39 9.99 -3.57
CA ASN A 314 0.03 9.79 -3.32
C ASN A 314 0.70 10.96 -2.59
N ILE A 315 0.47 11.02 -1.27
CA ILE A 315 0.90 12.15 -0.42
C ILE A 315 2.36 12.00 0.01
N ASP A 316 2.84 10.77 0.17
CA ASP A 316 4.22 10.44 0.55
C ASP A 316 4.70 11.16 1.81
N ASN A 317 3.84 11.15 2.83
CA ASN A 317 4.21 11.60 4.15
C ASN A 317 4.46 10.39 5.05
N TRP A 318 5.70 10.21 5.50
CA TRP A 318 6.12 9.07 6.32
C TRP A 318 5.33 8.88 7.61
N ARG A 319 4.58 9.91 8.02
CA ARG A 319 3.73 9.93 9.22
C ARG A 319 2.39 9.20 9.01
N ILE A 320 2.00 8.88 7.76
CA ILE A 320 0.73 8.19 7.42
C ILE A 320 0.88 6.67 7.62
N GLY A 321 1.18 6.29 8.86
CA GLY A 321 1.39 4.91 9.31
C GLY A 321 0.61 4.59 10.57
N LYS A 322 1.00 3.52 11.27
CA LYS A 322 0.37 3.08 12.52
C LYS A 322 0.17 4.24 13.51
N GLY A 323 -1.06 4.39 13.99
CA GLY A 323 -1.48 5.42 14.94
C GLY A 323 -1.95 6.72 14.30
N ALA A 324 -1.72 6.93 13.01
CA ALA A 324 -2.27 8.07 12.29
C ALA A 324 -3.77 7.91 12.03
N THR A 325 -4.45 9.04 11.88
CA THR A 325 -5.84 9.11 11.41
C THR A 325 -5.92 10.15 10.32
N MET A 326 -6.42 9.76 9.16
CA MET A 326 -6.61 10.60 8.00
C MET A 326 -8.09 10.93 7.83
N TYR A 327 -8.40 12.09 7.28
CA TYR A 327 -9.77 12.52 7.00
C TYR A 327 -9.86 12.90 5.53
N TYR A 328 -10.69 12.22 4.75
CA TYR A 328 -10.78 12.45 3.31
C TYR A 328 -12.17 13.00 2.94
N PRO A 329 -12.25 14.08 2.15
CA PRO A 329 -13.53 14.54 1.62
C PRO A 329 -14.08 13.54 0.61
N VAL A 330 -15.30 13.08 0.84
CA VAL A 330 -16.01 12.17 -0.06
C VAL A 330 -16.53 12.96 -1.26
N SER A 331 -16.12 12.56 -2.47
CA SER A 331 -16.54 13.20 -3.72
C SER A 331 -17.49 12.38 -4.58
N VAL A 332 -17.61 11.08 -4.32
CA VAL A 332 -18.44 10.12 -5.05
C VAL A 332 -19.14 9.18 -4.07
N ASP A 333 -20.26 8.60 -4.49
CA ASP A 333 -21.02 7.65 -3.69
C ASP A 333 -20.16 6.46 -3.26
N GLY A 334 -20.25 6.10 -1.99
CA GLY A 334 -19.47 5.01 -1.40
C GLY A 334 -18.02 5.31 -1.11
N ALA A 335 -17.55 6.54 -1.38
CA ALA A 335 -16.16 7.02 -1.23
C ALA A 335 -15.11 6.30 -2.12
N LEU A 336 -15.20 4.99 -2.29
CA LEU A 336 -14.30 4.15 -3.09
C LEU A 336 -12.84 4.29 -2.64
N LEU A 337 -12.58 3.97 -1.37
CA LEU A 337 -11.26 4.03 -0.75
C LEU A 337 -10.32 2.97 -1.36
N SER A 338 -9.10 3.36 -1.71
CA SER A 338 -8.03 2.44 -2.07
C SER A 338 -6.74 2.76 -1.32
N VAL A 339 -5.97 1.72 -1.04
CA VAL A 339 -4.70 1.78 -0.29
C VAL A 339 -3.61 1.10 -1.12
N GLY A 340 -2.47 1.75 -1.25
CA GLY A 340 -1.35 1.28 -2.04
C GLY A 340 -0.06 1.97 -1.65
N ASP A 341 0.91 1.83 -2.53
CA ASP A 341 2.25 2.42 -2.40
C ASP A 341 2.88 2.27 -1.00
N PRO A 342 3.07 1.03 -0.54
CA PRO A 342 3.55 0.78 0.81
C PRO A 342 5.05 1.02 0.93
N HIS A 343 5.46 1.77 1.97
CA HIS A 343 6.85 2.17 2.21
C HIS A 343 7.32 1.67 3.57
N ALA A 344 8.50 1.03 3.62
CA ALA A 344 9.15 0.66 4.88
C ALA A 344 9.75 1.89 5.59
N SER A 345 10.22 2.89 4.83
CA SER A 345 10.70 4.16 5.37
C SER A 345 10.88 5.20 4.28
N GLN A 346 10.84 6.47 4.67
CA GLN A 346 11.10 7.62 3.78
C GLN A 346 11.64 8.81 4.60
N GLY A 347 12.35 9.70 3.92
CA GLY A 347 12.72 11.03 4.42
C GLY A 347 11.75 12.10 3.93
N ASP A 348 11.63 13.21 4.67
CA ASP A 348 10.89 14.40 4.21
C ASP A 348 11.64 15.03 3.01
N SER A 349 11.16 14.67 1.81
CA SER A 349 11.36 15.27 0.48
C SER A 349 11.21 14.21 -0.63
N GLU A 350 11.36 12.92 -0.29
CA GLU A 350 11.44 11.81 -1.26
C GLU A 350 12.41 12.08 -2.43
N LEU A 351 13.60 12.59 -2.10
CA LEU A 351 14.49 13.28 -3.05
C LEU A 351 14.77 12.51 -4.35
N CYS A 352 14.99 11.20 -4.23
CA CYS A 352 15.40 10.36 -5.35
C CYS A 352 14.24 9.88 -6.23
N GLY A 353 13.00 10.23 -5.86
CA GLY A 353 11.77 9.89 -6.56
C GLY A 353 11.00 8.72 -5.95
N THR A 354 11.60 7.97 -5.01
CA THR A 354 10.96 6.84 -4.33
C THR A 354 11.41 6.74 -2.87
N ALA A 355 10.65 6.00 -2.07
CA ALA A 355 10.95 5.63 -0.71
C ALA A 355 11.76 4.31 -0.64
N ILE A 356 11.79 3.65 0.52
CA ILE A 356 12.03 2.19 0.56
C ILE A 356 10.68 1.51 0.28
N GLU A 357 10.40 1.34 -0.99
CA GLU A 357 9.25 0.71 -1.61
C GLU A 357 9.11 -0.75 -1.15
N CYS A 358 8.20 -1.03 -0.23
CA CYS A 358 8.15 -2.32 0.48
C CYS A 358 6.72 -2.70 0.83
N SER A 359 6.25 -3.85 0.34
CA SER A 359 4.91 -4.38 0.61
C SER A 359 4.57 -4.36 2.10
N LEU A 360 3.39 -3.84 2.46
CA LEU A 360 2.89 -3.77 3.83
C LEU A 360 1.51 -4.45 3.93
N THR A 361 1.11 -4.78 5.14
CA THR A 361 -0.30 -5.07 5.46
C THR A 361 -0.76 -4.12 6.55
N GLY A 362 -1.90 -3.46 6.34
CA GLY A 362 -2.47 -2.47 7.26
C GLY A 362 -3.82 -2.90 7.80
N THR A 363 -4.13 -2.52 9.04
CA THR A 363 -5.46 -2.64 9.64
C THR A 363 -6.05 -1.26 9.84
N PHE A 364 -7.23 -1.03 9.30
CA PHE A 364 -7.88 0.27 9.25
C PHE A 364 -9.26 0.22 9.91
N GLN A 365 -9.63 1.29 10.61
CA GLN A 365 -11.03 1.54 10.96
C GLN A 365 -11.57 2.67 10.08
N LEU A 366 -12.73 2.45 9.48
CA LEU A 366 -13.36 3.40 8.56
C LEU A 366 -14.59 3.99 9.23
N ILE A 367 -14.64 5.31 9.41
CA ILE A 367 -15.73 6.01 10.09
C ILE A 367 -16.23 7.12 9.18
N LEU A 368 -17.51 7.08 8.85
CA LEU A 368 -18.16 8.11 8.05
C LEU A 368 -18.71 9.23 8.94
N HIS A 369 -18.36 10.47 8.62
CA HIS A 369 -18.96 11.68 9.19
C HIS A 369 -19.86 12.34 8.17
N LYS A 370 -21.16 12.41 8.45
CA LYS A 370 -22.14 12.96 7.52
C LYS A 370 -22.02 14.48 7.46
N LYS A 371 -22.15 15.05 6.27
CA LYS A 371 -22.13 16.50 6.03
C LYS A 371 -23.01 17.29 7.01
N ALA A 372 -24.20 16.76 7.30
CA ALA A 372 -25.16 17.38 8.21
C ALA A 372 -24.66 17.52 9.67
N ASP A 373 -23.68 16.72 10.06
CA ASP A 373 -23.10 16.71 11.41
C ASP A 373 -21.80 17.54 11.50
N LEU A 374 -21.30 18.10 10.39
CA LEU A 374 -20.01 18.79 10.35
C LEU A 374 -20.05 20.25 10.81
N ALA A 375 -21.22 20.90 10.77
CA ALA A 375 -21.33 22.33 11.05
C ALA A 375 -20.79 22.70 12.45
N GLY A 376 -19.90 23.68 12.51
CA GLY A 376 -19.23 24.12 13.74
C GLY A 376 -18.11 23.19 14.23
N THR A 377 -17.70 22.20 13.43
CA THR A 377 -16.59 21.29 13.74
C THR A 377 -15.34 21.65 12.91
N PRO A 378 -14.13 21.24 13.34
CA PRO A 378 -12.92 21.40 12.53
C PRO A 378 -12.96 20.72 11.16
N LEU A 379 -13.90 19.79 10.93
CA LEU A 379 -14.07 19.08 9.67
C LEU A 379 -14.99 19.79 8.67
N GLU A 380 -15.71 20.85 9.09
CA GLU A 380 -16.66 21.59 8.22
C GLU A 380 -15.99 22.13 6.95
N GLU A 381 -14.77 22.66 7.10
CA GLU A 381 -14.02 23.31 6.03
C GLU A 381 -12.91 22.40 5.47
N LEU A 382 -12.94 21.10 5.77
CA LEU A 382 -11.92 20.15 5.32
C LEU A 382 -12.01 19.96 3.80
N ASN A 383 -11.09 20.59 3.08
CA ASN A 383 -10.99 20.49 1.63
C ASN A 383 -9.79 19.65 1.16
N TYR A 384 -8.87 19.31 2.06
CA TYR A 384 -7.68 18.47 1.81
C TYR A 384 -7.42 17.61 3.05
N PRO A 385 -6.79 16.43 2.89
CA PRO A 385 -6.67 15.44 3.95
C PRO A 385 -5.57 15.68 4.99
#